data_AF-A0A840ZET1-F1
#
_entry.id   AF-A0A840ZET1-F1
#
_cell.length_a   1.000
_cell.length_b   1.000
_cell.length_c   1.000
_cell.angle_alpha   90.00
_cell.angle_beta   90.00
_cell.angle_gamma   90.00
#
_symmetry.space_group_name_H-M   'P 1'
#
loop_
_entity.id
_entity.type
_entity.pdbx_description
1 polymer ?
#
loop_
_entity_poly.entity_id
_entity_poly.type
_entity_poly.pdbx_seq_one_letter_code
_entity_poly.pdbx_strand_id
1 'polypeptide(L)' 'MTKRLEQAMERAQSLPADVQDEIARLVLAYAGEDDEVLVLTPDEEADLLEARSEMERGEFADATAVEAVFAKYRG' A
#
# COMPACT_ATOMS: atom_id res chain seq x y z
N MET A 1 -5.72 28.54 -7.24
CA MET A 1 -4.97 27.73 -6.25
C MET A 1 -4.50 28.66 -5.13
N THR A 2 -3.84 28.18 -4.07
CA THR A 2 -3.16 29.13 -3.16
C THR A 2 -1.98 29.76 -3.89
N LYS A 3 -1.61 31.01 -3.55
CA LYS A 3 -0.47 31.70 -4.19
C LYS A 3 0.82 30.86 -4.15
N ARG A 4 1.02 30.11 -3.06
CA ARG A 4 2.18 29.25 -2.88
C ARG A 4 2.13 28.01 -3.78
N LEU A 5 0.93 27.43 -3.96
CA LEU A 5 0.73 26.27 -4.84
C LEU A 5 0.83 26.65 -6.32
N GLU A 6 0.37 27.85 -6.72
CA GLU A 6 0.54 28.38 -8.08
C GLU A 6 2.01 28.52 -8.44
N GLN A 7 2.78 29.18 -7.57
CA GLN A 7 4.21 29.30 -7.75
C GLN A 7 4.92 27.95 -7.81
N ALA A 8 4.50 26.96 -7.00
CA ALA A 8 5.08 25.62 -7.03
C ALA A 8 4.81 24.93 -8.39
N MET A 9 3.59 25.03 -8.92
CA MET A 9 3.25 24.45 -10.23
C MET A 9 3.95 25.13 -11.40
N GLU A 10 4.13 26.45 -11.37
CA GLU A 10 4.92 27.16 -12.38
C GLU A 10 6.37 26.68 -12.42
N ARG A 11 6.97 26.41 -11.24
CA ARG A 11 8.33 25.86 -11.18
C ARG A 11 8.37 24.40 -11.64
N ALA A 12 7.39 23.59 -11.24
CA ALA A 12 7.30 22.19 -11.63
C ALA A 12 7.27 22.03 -13.16
N GLN A 13 6.53 22.89 -13.88
CA GLN A 13 6.45 22.86 -15.35
C GLN A 13 7.80 23.00 -16.08
N SER A 14 8.80 23.63 -15.44
CA SER A 14 10.15 23.79 -16.02
C SER A 14 11.10 22.63 -15.74
N LEU A 15 10.69 21.65 -14.92
CA LEU A 15 11.52 20.51 -14.56
C LEU A 15 11.51 19.44 -15.67
N PRO A 16 12.47 18.50 -15.67
CA PRO A 16 12.39 17.31 -16.50
C PRO A 16 11.11 16.51 -16.26
N ALA A 17 10.60 15.82 -17.29
CA ALA A 17 9.31 15.14 -17.25
C ALA A 17 9.23 14.04 -16.17
N ASP A 18 10.33 13.30 -15.96
CA ASP A 18 10.45 12.28 -14.92
C ASP A 18 10.29 12.87 -13.51
N VAL A 19 10.82 14.07 -13.28
CA VAL A 19 10.67 14.78 -12.00
C VAL A 19 9.27 15.35 -11.85
N GLN A 20 8.65 15.81 -12.94
CA GLN A 20 7.26 16.26 -12.93
C GLN A 20 6.30 15.12 -12.54
N ASP A 21 6.53 13.91 -13.08
CA ASP A 21 5.72 12.72 -12.77
C ASP A 21 5.89 12.29 -11.30
N GLU A 22 7.09 12.40 -10.73
CA GLU A 22 7.31 12.13 -9.31
C GLU A 22 6.55 13.11 -8.41
N ILE A 23 6.58 14.40 -8.74
CA ILE A 23 5.79 15.43 -8.03
C ILE A 23 4.29 15.14 -8.16
N ALA A 24 3.83 14.76 -9.36
CA ALA A 24 2.42 14.44 -9.61
C ALA A 24 1.97 13.25 -8.75
N ARG A 25 2.76 12.17 -8.70
CA ARG A 25 2.48 11.00 -7.84
C ARG A 25 2.32 11.38 -6.37
N LEU A 26 3.23 12.20 -5.84
CA LEU A 26 3.13 12.67 -4.46
C LEU A 26 1.85 13.49 -4.21
N VAL A 27 1.50 14.39 -5.13
CA VAL A 27 0.28 15.21 -5.03
C VAL A 27 -0.98 14.35 -5.10
N LEU A 28 -1.03 13.39 -6.02
CA LEU A 28 -2.16 12.45 -6.16
C LEU A 28 -2.31 11.55 -4.93
N ALA A 29 -1.20 11.05 -4.37
CA ALA A 29 -1.22 10.29 -3.13
C ALA A 29 -1.78 11.14 -1.96
N TYR A 30 -1.34 12.40 -1.84
CA TYR A 30 -1.89 13.33 -0.84
C TYR A 30 -3.37 13.68 -1.08
N ALA A 31 -3.82 13.66 -2.33
CA ALA A 31 -5.22 13.88 -2.70
C ALA A 31 -6.10 12.64 -2.48
N GLY A 32 -5.50 11.48 -2.18
CA GLY A 32 -6.19 10.20 -2.07
C GLY A 32 -6.59 9.61 -3.42
N GLU A 33 -5.94 10.04 -4.51
CA GLU A 33 -6.23 9.59 -5.88
C GLU A 33 -5.27 8.48 -6.37
N ASP A 34 -4.14 8.27 -5.70
CA ASP A 34 -3.14 7.24 -6.07
C ASP A 34 -3.29 5.92 -5.28
N ASP A 35 -4.13 5.91 -4.25
CA ASP A 35 -4.53 4.70 -3.56
C ASP A 35 -5.92 4.31 -4.07
N GLU A 36 -5.98 3.48 -5.10
CA GLU A 36 -7.19 2.68 -5.33
C GLU A 36 -7.41 1.90 -4.03
N VAL A 37 -8.32 2.40 -3.18
CA VAL A 37 -8.66 1.75 -1.92
C VAL A 37 -9.14 0.36 -2.28
N LEU A 38 -8.33 -0.65 -2.00
CA LEU A 38 -8.71 -2.04 -2.19
C LEU A 38 -9.93 -2.31 -1.32
N VAL A 39 -11.10 -2.34 -1.96
CA VAL A 39 -12.35 -2.70 -1.29
C VAL A 39 -12.38 -4.22 -1.19
N LEU A 40 -12.21 -4.72 0.03
CA LEU A 40 -12.33 -6.14 0.31
C LEU A 40 -13.74 -6.63 -0.01
N THR A 41 -13.83 -7.82 -0.57
CA THR A 41 -15.08 -8.57 -0.59
C THR A 41 -15.49 -8.93 0.85
N PRO A 42 -16.77 -9.21 1.11
CA PRO A 42 -17.22 -9.64 2.44
C PRO A 42 -16.48 -10.87 2.97
N ASP A 43 -16.10 -11.79 2.07
CA ASP A 43 -15.37 -13.00 2.43
C ASP A 43 -13.91 -12.66 2.84
N GLU A 44 -13.23 -11.80 2.08
CA GLU A 44 -11.88 -11.35 2.43
C GLU A 44 -11.85 -10.53 3.74
N GLU A 45 -12.88 -9.72 3.99
CA GLU A 45 -13.00 -9.00 5.27
C GLU A 45 -13.20 -9.97 6.44
N ALA A 46 -14.03 -11.00 6.26
CA ALA A 46 -14.25 -12.05 7.25
C ALA A 46 -12.96 -12.84 7.54
N ASP A 47 -12.19 -13.20 6.51
CA ASP A 47 -10.90 -13.88 6.66
C ASP A 47 -9.91 -13.05 7.50
N LEU A 48 -9.84 -11.73 7.29
CA LEU A 48 -8.98 -10.85 8.09
C LEU A 48 -9.48 -10.64 9.52
N LEU A 49 -10.78 -10.73 9.77
CA LEU A 49 -11.33 -10.69 11.13
C LEU A 49 -10.98 -11.97 11.88
N GLU A 50 -11.08 -13.13 11.24
CA GLU A 50 -10.68 -14.40 11.87
C GLU A 50 -9.18 -14.43 12.15
N ALA A 51 -8.34 -14.06 11.18
CA ALA A 51 -6.89 -14.00 11.37
C ALA A 51 -6.50 -13.11 12.56
N ARG A 52 -7.20 -11.98 12.78
CA ARG A 52 -6.99 -11.14 13.97
C ARG A 52 -7.37 -11.85 15.26
N SER A 53 -8.44 -12.63 15.26
CA SER A 53 -8.83 -13.41 16.43
C SER A 53 -7.83 -14.54 16.72
N GLU A 54 -7.32 -15.22 15.70
CA GLU A 54 -6.23 -16.20 15.83
C GLU A 54 -4.98 -15.57 16.47
N MET A 55 -4.62 -14.35 16.07
CA MET A 55 -3.50 -13.61 16.67
C MET A 55 -3.72 -13.33 18.16
N GLU A 56 -4.93 -12.93 18.57
CA GLU A 56 -5.27 -12.70 19.97
C GLU A 56 -5.21 -13.99 20.80
N ARG A 57 -5.56 -15.13 20.19
CA ARG A 57 -5.45 -16.46 20.81
C ARG A 57 -4.02 -17.03 20.77
N GLY A 58 -3.11 -16.42 20.00
CA GLY A 58 -1.74 -16.89 19.81
C GLY A 58 -1.64 -18.12 18.91
N GLU A 59 -2.62 -18.34 18.04
CA GLU A 59 -2.73 -19.49 17.13
C GLU A 59 -1.82 -19.31 15.90
N PHE A 60 -0.52 -19.20 16.15
CA PHE A 60 0.49 -19.11 15.10
C PHE A 60 1.06 -20.48 14.75
N ALA A 61 1.42 -20.65 13.49
CA ALA A 61 2.28 -21.76 13.07
C ALA A 61 3.62 -21.69 13.81
N ASP A 62 4.09 -22.83 14.33
CA ASP A 62 5.43 -22.92 14.88
C ASP A 62 6.51 -22.97 13.78
N ALA A 63 7.77 -22.86 14.18
CA ALA A 63 8.90 -22.86 13.25
C ALA A 63 8.98 -24.13 12.39
N THR A 64 8.53 -25.27 12.91
CA THR A 64 8.55 -26.55 12.17
C THR A 64 7.50 -26.53 11.07
N ALA A 65 6.29 -26.04 11.37
CA ALA A 65 5.21 -25.89 10.42
C ALA A 65 5.59 -24.90 9.29
N VAL A 66 6.22 -23.78 9.65
CA VAL A 66 6.71 -22.79 8.66
C VAL A 66 7.78 -23.38 7.73
N GLU A 67 8.77 -24.10 8.28
CA GLU A 67 9.83 -24.73 7.46
C GLU A 67 9.26 -25.80 6.52
N ALA A 68 8.26 -26.58 6.97
CA ALA A 68 7.60 -27.57 6.12
C ALA A 68 6.92 -26.95 4.89
N VAL A 69 6.30 -25.77 5.04
CA VAL A 69 5.70 -25.03 3.92
C VAL A 69 6.79 -24.52 2.97
N PHE A 70 7.86 -23.90 3.48
CA PHE A 70 8.92 -23.37 2.62
C PHE A 70 9.72 -24.45 1.90
N ALA A 71 9.97 -25.60 2.54
CA ALA A 71 10.65 -26.73 1.93
C ALA A 71 9.94 -27.22 0.65
N LYS A 72 8.61 -27.12 0.58
CA LYS A 72 7.81 -27.49 -0.61
C LYS A 72 8.16 -26.66 -1.85
N TYR A 73 8.61 -25.41 -1.68
CA TYR A 73 8.83 -24.45 -2.78
C TYR A 73 10.30 -24.08 -3.00
N ARG A 74 11.24 -24.68 -2.25
CA ARG A 74 12.69 -24.37 -2.33
C ARG A 74 13.41 -25.06 -3.50
N GLY A 75 12.72 -25.26 -4.63
CA GLY A 75 13.25 -25.85 -5.86
C GLY A 75 14.02 -24.85 -6.69
#